data_AF-A0A925MDU9-F1
#
_entry.id   AF-A0A925MDU9-F1
#
_cell.length_a   1.000
_cell.length_b   1.000
_cell.length_c   1.000
_cell.angle_alpha   90.00
_cell.angle_beta   90.00
_cell.angle_gamma   90.00
#
_symmetry.space_group_name_H-M   'P 1'
#
loop_
_entity.id
_entity.type
_entity.pdbx_description
1 polymer ?
#
loop_
_entity_poly.entity_id
_entity_poly.type
_entity_poly.pdbx_seq_one_letter_code
_entity_poly.pdbx_strand_id
1 'polypeptide(L)'
;MQAAEDRAQAAEANAAALARQIAERTDQITTLEREVANADNVRSFAVETERVIAALQRDLREARAKLAQITLERDRLESEVRDARVDTDTTSRRAPGKPVFDPDITAEADIARYGALIAKSSELEQKVAQLESEDHGLRRQLADAEDRLQAAEDRLRAAIDINDEDDDDSDLTRTGHPLPIAEVTEHVTVLEESINSLRANMRAASDETAMMEPSESVNTISTAVSQAAEHVEVARAAIRALAASIGVT
;
A
#
# COMPACT_ATOMS: atom_id res chain seq x y z
N MET A 1 65.87 30.07 -1.20
CA MET A 1 65.25 29.29 -2.30
C MET A 1 64.74 27.95 -1.81
N GLN A 2 65.55 27.10 -1.17
CA GLN A 2 65.13 25.80 -0.63
C GLN A 2 63.84 25.80 0.21
N ALA A 3 63.70 26.71 1.19
CA ALA A 3 62.48 26.77 2.01
C ALA A 3 61.19 27.11 1.24
N ALA A 4 61.30 27.70 0.04
CA ALA A 4 60.15 27.95 -0.85
C ALA A 4 59.83 26.72 -1.71
N GLU A 5 60.84 25.96 -2.12
CA GLU A 5 60.68 24.68 -2.84
C GLU A 5 60.09 23.60 -1.94
N ASP A 6 60.53 23.50 -0.68
CA ASP A 6 60.01 22.52 0.28
C ASP A 6 58.52 22.76 0.59
N ARG A 7 58.09 24.02 0.68
CA ARG A 7 56.67 24.37 0.86
C ARG A 7 55.84 24.09 -0.40
N ALA A 8 56.41 24.30 -1.58
CA ALA A 8 55.73 23.99 -2.83
C ALA A 8 55.51 22.47 -2.97
N GLN A 9 56.52 21.67 -2.66
CA GLN A 9 56.41 20.20 -2.67
C GLN A 9 55.42 19.68 -1.61
N ALA A 10 55.42 20.24 -0.41
CA ALA A 10 54.45 19.87 0.62
C ALA A 10 53.01 20.24 0.21
N ALA A 11 52.80 21.40 -0.40
CA ALA A 11 51.48 21.80 -0.91
C ALA A 11 51.01 20.89 -2.06
N GLU A 12 51.91 20.48 -2.94
CA GLU A 12 51.61 19.59 -4.06
C GLU A 12 51.27 18.17 -3.60
N ALA A 13 51.99 17.65 -2.59
CA ALA A 13 51.66 16.38 -1.95
C ALA A 13 50.29 16.42 -1.25
N ASN A 14 49.97 17.52 -0.58
CA ASN A 14 48.68 17.70 0.08
C ASN A 14 47.53 17.81 -0.93
N ALA A 15 47.74 18.53 -2.04
CA ALA A 15 46.78 18.60 -3.14
C ALA A 15 46.54 17.24 -3.78
N ALA A 16 47.59 16.42 -3.96
CA ALA A 16 47.46 15.07 -4.47
C ALA A 16 46.74 14.11 -3.51
N ALA A 17 46.90 14.29 -2.20
CA ALA A 17 46.17 13.52 -1.19
C ALA A 17 44.68 13.88 -1.19
N LEU A 18 44.35 15.18 -1.19
CA LEU A 18 42.97 15.67 -1.31
C LEU A 18 42.30 15.20 -2.60
N ALA A 19 43.03 15.20 -3.73
CA ALA A 19 42.48 14.71 -4.99
C ALA A 19 42.11 13.22 -4.95
N ARG A 20 42.89 12.37 -4.26
CA ARG A 20 42.55 10.95 -4.06
C ARG A 20 41.35 10.78 -3.15
N GLN A 21 41.29 11.55 -2.06
CA GLN A 21 40.16 11.51 -1.14
C GLN A 21 38.86 11.95 -1.81
N ILE A 22 38.91 12.99 -2.65
CA ILE A 22 37.77 13.43 -3.46
C ILE A 22 37.35 12.31 -4.44
N ALA A 23 38.30 11.64 -5.09
CA ALA A 23 38.00 10.53 -6.00
C ALA A 23 37.33 9.35 -5.26
N GLU A 24 37.86 8.93 -4.11
CA GLU A 24 37.24 7.87 -3.29
C GLU A 24 35.85 8.26 -2.80
N ARG A 25 35.66 9.49 -2.31
CA ARG A 25 34.34 9.98 -1.89
C ARG A 25 33.36 10.05 -3.06
N THR A 26 33.84 10.40 -4.26
CA THR A 26 33.01 10.41 -5.47
C THR A 26 32.58 8.99 -5.84
N ASP A 27 33.48 8.01 -5.81
CA ASP A 27 33.15 6.61 -6.07
C ASP A 27 32.16 6.04 -5.04
N GLN A 28 32.32 6.40 -3.76
CA GLN A 28 31.37 6.06 -2.69
C GLN A 28 29.98 6.66 -2.95
N ILE A 29 29.90 7.94 -3.31
CA ILE A 29 28.62 8.60 -3.65
C ILE A 29 27.94 7.85 -4.80
N THR A 30 28.66 7.52 -5.87
CA THR A 30 28.05 6.79 -7.01
C THR A 30 27.58 5.38 -6.63
N THR A 31 28.21 4.75 -5.63
CA THR A 31 27.80 3.44 -5.14
C THR A 31 26.53 3.55 -4.30
N LEU A 32 26.49 4.50 -3.36
CA LEU A 32 25.30 4.77 -2.54
C LEU A 32 24.10 5.20 -3.39
N GLU A 33 24.31 6.01 -4.44
CA GLU A 33 23.25 6.39 -5.38
C GLU A 33 22.63 5.16 -6.08
N ARG A 34 23.45 4.16 -6.46
CA ARG A 34 22.95 2.90 -7.03
C ARG A 34 22.18 2.08 -6.01
N GLU A 35 22.63 2.05 -4.76
CA GLU A 35 21.95 1.31 -3.70
C GLU A 35 20.60 1.95 -3.33
N VAL A 36 20.52 3.27 -3.25
CA VAL A 36 19.26 4.01 -3.05
C VAL A 36 18.30 3.74 -4.20
N ALA A 37 18.76 3.81 -5.45
CA ALA A 37 17.93 3.46 -6.61
C ALA A 37 17.43 2.01 -6.55
N ASN A 38 18.23 1.07 -6.05
CA ASN A 38 17.81 -0.30 -5.86
C ASN A 38 16.77 -0.44 -4.72
N ALA A 39 16.95 0.28 -3.62
CA ALA A 39 15.99 0.31 -2.52
C ALA A 39 14.62 0.88 -2.97
N ASP A 40 14.63 1.93 -3.79
CA ASP A 40 13.40 2.50 -4.36
C ASP A 40 12.69 1.51 -5.31
N ASN A 41 13.44 0.72 -6.08
CA ASN A 41 12.87 -0.35 -6.90
C ASN A 41 12.25 -1.46 -6.05
N VAL A 42 12.90 -1.86 -4.94
CA VAL A 42 12.33 -2.85 -4.00
C VAL A 42 11.08 -2.32 -3.32
N ARG A 43 11.11 -1.07 -2.86
CA ARG A 43 9.96 -0.41 -2.22
C ARG A 43 8.77 -0.31 -3.16
N SER A 44 8.99 0.12 -4.40
CA SER A 44 7.93 0.19 -5.41
C SER A 44 7.34 -1.19 -5.73
N PHE A 45 8.19 -2.23 -5.82
CA PHE A 45 7.72 -3.62 -5.97
C PHE A 45 6.89 -4.09 -4.76
N ALA A 46 7.31 -3.76 -3.54
CA ALA A 46 6.57 -4.10 -2.32
C ALA A 46 5.19 -3.42 -2.29
N VAL A 47 5.11 -2.13 -2.59
CA VAL A 47 3.84 -1.38 -2.65
C VAL A 47 2.89 -1.96 -3.70
N GLU A 48 3.40 -2.34 -4.87
CA GLU A 48 2.58 -2.97 -5.91
C GLU A 48 2.09 -4.35 -5.47
N THR A 49 2.95 -5.13 -4.80
CA THR A 49 2.59 -6.44 -4.26
C THR A 49 1.51 -6.33 -3.17
N GLU A 50 1.63 -5.35 -2.28
CA GLU A 50 0.61 -5.07 -1.25
C GLU A 50 -0.75 -4.72 -1.86
N ARG A 51 -0.76 -3.92 -2.94
CA ARG A 51 -1.99 -3.60 -3.68
C ARG A 51 -2.64 -4.85 -4.26
N VAL A 52 -1.84 -5.73 -4.86
CA VAL A 52 -2.32 -7.02 -5.40
C VAL A 52 -2.89 -7.90 -4.28
N ILE A 53 -2.20 -8.00 -3.14
CA ILE A 53 -2.69 -8.75 -1.97
C ILE A 53 -4.02 -8.18 -1.48
N ALA A 54 -4.14 -6.86 -1.36
CA ALA A 54 -5.38 -6.20 -0.94
C ALA A 54 -6.54 -6.48 -1.91
N ALA A 55 -6.27 -6.49 -3.22
CA ALA A 55 -7.25 -6.86 -4.24
C ALA A 55 -7.68 -8.32 -4.11
N LEU A 56 -6.73 -9.26 -3.99
CA LEU A 56 -7.03 -10.68 -3.81
C LEU A 56 -7.82 -10.97 -2.53
N GLN A 57 -7.50 -10.29 -1.42
CA GLN A 57 -8.26 -10.41 -0.17
C GLN A 57 -9.70 -9.92 -0.32
N ARG A 58 -9.93 -8.85 -1.09
CA ARG A 58 -11.27 -8.36 -1.40
C ARG A 58 -12.04 -9.39 -2.25
N ASP A 59 -11.41 -9.92 -3.29
CA ASP A 59 -12.01 -10.93 -4.16
C ASP A 59 -12.35 -12.21 -3.39
N LEU A 60 -11.49 -12.63 -2.47
CA LEU A 60 -11.71 -13.78 -1.60
C LEU A 60 -12.89 -13.54 -0.63
N ARG A 61 -13.02 -12.34 -0.07
CA ARG A 61 -14.22 -11.98 0.74
C ARG A 61 -15.49 -12.00 -0.10
N GLU A 62 -15.45 -11.48 -1.32
CA GLU A 62 -16.59 -11.50 -2.24
C GLU A 62 -16.98 -12.92 -2.65
N ALA A 63 -15.99 -13.77 -2.96
CA ALA A 63 -16.21 -15.18 -3.29
C ALA A 63 -16.84 -15.94 -2.12
N ARG A 64 -16.35 -15.73 -0.89
CA ARG A 64 -16.93 -16.32 0.34
C ARG A 64 -18.37 -15.85 0.56
N ALA A 65 -18.66 -14.57 0.32
CA ALA A 65 -20.02 -14.05 0.42
C ALA A 65 -20.97 -14.69 -0.61
N LYS A 66 -20.52 -14.84 -1.87
CA LYS A 66 -21.29 -15.53 -2.93
C LYS A 66 -21.52 -17.01 -2.60
N LEU A 67 -20.51 -17.70 -2.07
CA LEU A 67 -20.65 -19.09 -1.64
C LEU A 67 -21.68 -19.24 -0.52
N ALA A 68 -21.64 -18.34 0.48
CA ALA A 68 -22.64 -18.33 1.56
C ALA A 68 -24.06 -18.09 1.03
N GLN A 69 -24.23 -17.17 0.07
CA GLN A 69 -25.52 -16.93 -0.58
C GLN A 69 -26.03 -18.18 -1.32
N ILE A 70 -25.18 -18.80 -2.14
CA ILE A 70 -25.56 -20.02 -2.89
C ILE A 70 -25.92 -21.16 -1.93
N THR A 71 -25.21 -21.26 -0.80
CA THR A 71 -25.49 -22.27 0.24
C THR A 71 -26.88 -22.06 0.85
N LEU A 72 -27.25 -20.81 1.18
CA LEU A 72 -28.58 -20.48 1.68
C LEU A 72 -29.68 -20.76 0.63
N GLU A 73 -29.44 -20.44 -0.64
CA GLU A 73 -30.37 -20.74 -1.74
C GLU A 73 -30.55 -22.25 -1.91
N ARG A 74 -29.46 -23.03 -1.83
CA ARG A 74 -29.51 -24.49 -1.85
C ARG A 74 -30.35 -25.04 -0.69
N ASP A 75 -30.10 -24.58 0.53
CA ASP A 75 -30.81 -25.05 1.72
C ASP A 75 -32.31 -24.71 1.65
N ARG A 76 -32.64 -23.53 1.12
CA ARG A 76 -34.03 -23.14 0.84
C ARG A 76 -34.69 -24.06 -0.18
N LEU A 77 -34.04 -24.30 -1.33
CA LEU A 77 -34.57 -25.19 -2.37
C LEU A 77 -34.72 -26.64 -1.85
N GLU A 78 -33.78 -27.10 -1.03
CA GLU A 78 -33.88 -28.41 -0.39
C GLU A 78 -35.07 -28.52 0.56
N SER A 79 -35.39 -27.46 1.31
CA SER A 79 -36.62 -27.38 2.11
C SER A 79 -37.87 -27.41 1.23
N GLU A 80 -37.91 -26.61 0.16
CA GLU A 80 -39.04 -26.56 -0.78
C GLU A 80 -39.29 -27.94 -1.43
N VAL A 81 -38.24 -28.67 -1.81
CA VAL A 81 -38.35 -30.05 -2.34
C VAL A 81 -38.81 -31.05 -1.28
N ARG A 82 -38.34 -30.92 -0.03
CA ARG A 82 -38.84 -31.78 1.08
C ARG A 82 -40.32 -31.54 1.34
N ASP A 83 -40.74 -30.28 1.41
CA ASP A 83 -42.15 -29.92 1.64
C ASP A 83 -43.04 -30.42 0.50
N ALA A 84 -42.61 -30.24 -0.76
CA ALA A 84 -43.33 -30.76 -1.93
C ALA A 84 -43.46 -32.30 -1.90
N ARG A 85 -42.42 -33.03 -1.47
CA ARG A 85 -42.48 -34.49 -1.31
C ARG A 85 -43.44 -34.91 -0.20
N VAL A 86 -43.47 -34.21 0.93
CA VAL A 86 -44.41 -34.48 2.04
C VAL A 86 -45.85 -34.22 1.61
N ASP A 87 -46.11 -33.14 0.87
CA ASP A 87 -47.44 -32.85 0.30
C ASP A 87 -47.87 -33.89 -0.73
N THR A 88 -46.94 -34.41 -1.53
CA THR A 88 -47.21 -35.47 -2.52
C THR A 88 -47.52 -36.81 -1.85
N ASP A 89 -46.83 -37.16 -0.76
CA ASP A 89 -47.06 -38.39 0.02
C ASP A 89 -48.39 -38.34 0.81
N THR A 90 -48.73 -37.17 1.36
CA THR A 90 -50.00 -36.96 2.06
C THR A 90 -51.19 -36.93 1.10
N THR A 91 -51.01 -36.40 -0.11
CA THR A 91 -52.04 -36.38 -1.17
C THR A 91 -52.20 -37.75 -1.84
N SER A 92 -51.12 -38.52 -2.03
CA SER A 92 -51.16 -39.89 -2.56
C SER A 92 -51.89 -40.88 -1.65
N ARG A 93 -51.96 -40.64 -0.34
CA ARG A 93 -52.72 -41.49 0.59
C ARG A 93 -54.22 -41.17 0.65
N ARG A 94 -54.70 -40.09 0.01
CA ARG A 94 -56.09 -39.61 0.17
C ARG A 94 -56.95 -39.59 -1.09
N ALA A 95 -56.43 -39.87 -2.28
CA ALA A 95 -57.23 -39.85 -3.50
C ALA A 95 -56.99 -41.06 -4.42
N PRO A 96 -58.02 -41.89 -4.72
CA PRO A 96 -58.02 -42.73 -5.91
C PRO A 96 -58.45 -41.86 -7.09
N GLY A 97 -57.51 -41.13 -7.68
CA GLY A 97 -57.78 -40.27 -8.83
C GLY A 97 -56.49 -39.97 -9.60
N LYS A 98 -56.39 -40.47 -10.83
CA LYS A 98 -55.26 -40.28 -11.75
C LYS A 98 -54.75 -38.83 -11.76
N PRO A 99 -53.47 -38.57 -11.44
CA PRO A 99 -52.81 -37.35 -11.85
C PRO A 99 -52.36 -37.44 -13.32
N VAL A 100 -52.56 -36.36 -14.07
CA VAL A 100 -52.07 -36.13 -15.45
C VAL A 100 -50.67 -35.46 -15.41
N PHE A 101 -49.96 -35.57 -14.30
CA PHE A 101 -48.60 -35.07 -14.13
C PHE A 101 -47.67 -36.27 -14.06
N ASP A 102 -46.69 -36.32 -14.95
CA ASP A 102 -45.70 -37.40 -15.03
C ASP A 102 -44.59 -37.12 -14.00
N PRO A 103 -44.56 -37.81 -12.84
CA PRO A 103 -43.66 -37.52 -11.73
C PRO A 103 -42.18 -37.81 -12.09
N ASP A 104 -41.94 -38.65 -13.09
CA ASP A 104 -40.60 -39.01 -13.52
C ASP A 104 -39.90 -37.84 -14.25
N ILE A 105 -40.65 -37.03 -15.02
CA ILE A 105 -40.12 -35.86 -15.74
C ILE A 105 -39.71 -34.73 -14.78
N THR A 106 -40.44 -34.56 -13.68
CA THR A 106 -40.13 -33.54 -12.66
C THR A 106 -38.98 -33.97 -11.75
N ALA A 107 -38.87 -35.26 -11.42
CA ALA A 107 -37.73 -35.80 -10.68
C ALA A 107 -36.41 -35.70 -11.47
N GLU A 108 -36.42 -35.97 -12.78
CA GLU A 108 -35.22 -35.83 -13.63
C GLU A 108 -34.76 -34.36 -13.75
N ALA A 109 -35.68 -33.41 -13.86
CA ALA A 109 -35.36 -31.99 -13.93
C ALA A 109 -34.72 -31.44 -12.64
N ASP A 110 -35.18 -31.90 -11.47
CA ASP A 110 -34.60 -31.52 -10.18
C ASP A 110 -33.22 -32.18 -9.97
N ILE A 111 -33.04 -33.45 -10.35
CA ILE A 111 -31.73 -34.12 -10.29
C ILE A 111 -30.70 -33.39 -11.17
N ALA A 112 -31.09 -32.95 -12.36
CA ALA A 112 -30.22 -32.18 -13.24
C ALA A 112 -29.83 -30.82 -12.63
N ARG A 113 -30.75 -30.12 -11.96
CA ARG A 113 -30.48 -28.86 -11.25
C ARG A 113 -29.55 -29.05 -10.05
N TYR A 114 -29.79 -30.08 -9.23
CA TYR A 114 -28.91 -30.41 -8.11
C TYR A 114 -27.52 -30.83 -8.58
N GLY A 115 -27.43 -31.61 -9.66
CA GLY A 115 -26.16 -31.96 -10.30
C GLY A 115 -25.38 -30.72 -10.76
N ALA A 116 -26.06 -29.74 -11.38
CA ALA A 116 -25.45 -28.47 -11.79
C ALA A 116 -24.96 -27.63 -10.60
N LEU A 117 -25.73 -27.60 -9.50
CA LEU A 117 -25.33 -26.91 -8.26
C LEU A 117 -24.11 -27.56 -7.59
N ILE A 118 -24.06 -28.89 -7.55
CA ILE A 118 -22.93 -29.65 -7.00
C ILE A 118 -21.67 -29.39 -7.85
N ALA A 119 -21.79 -29.43 -9.17
CA ALA A 119 -20.69 -29.13 -10.07
C ALA A 119 -20.15 -27.70 -9.85
N LYS A 120 -21.05 -26.72 -9.73
CA LYS A 120 -20.68 -25.33 -9.46
C LYS A 120 -20.07 -25.14 -8.07
N SER A 121 -20.54 -25.87 -7.05
CA SER A 121 -19.93 -25.88 -5.71
C SER A 121 -18.51 -26.41 -5.77
N SER A 122 -18.30 -27.54 -6.45
CA SER A 122 -16.97 -28.14 -6.60
C SER A 122 -16.01 -27.24 -7.37
N GLU A 123 -16.49 -26.54 -8.41
CA GLU A 123 -15.68 -25.57 -9.16
C GLU A 123 -15.27 -24.37 -8.29
N LEU A 124 -16.21 -23.85 -7.48
CA LEU A 124 -15.92 -22.78 -6.53
C LEU A 124 -14.95 -23.22 -5.43
N GLU A 125 -15.09 -24.42 -4.89
CA GLU A 125 -14.17 -25.00 -3.91
C GLU A 125 -12.75 -25.13 -4.47
N GLN A 126 -12.62 -25.62 -5.72
CA GLN A 126 -11.32 -25.68 -6.40
C GLN A 126 -10.73 -24.29 -6.59
N LYS A 127 -11.54 -23.31 -6.99
CA LYS A 127 -11.09 -21.93 -7.17
C LYS A 127 -10.63 -21.30 -5.85
N VAL A 128 -11.32 -21.58 -4.74
CA VAL A 128 -10.91 -21.13 -3.40
C VAL A 128 -9.57 -21.77 -3.02
N ALA A 129 -9.41 -23.08 -3.21
CA ALA A 129 -8.15 -23.75 -2.90
C ALA A 129 -6.97 -23.21 -3.73
N GLN A 130 -7.22 -22.90 -5.02
CA GLN A 130 -6.21 -22.28 -5.87
C GLN A 130 -5.82 -20.89 -5.38
N LEU A 131 -6.80 -20.03 -5.08
CA LEU A 131 -6.55 -18.68 -4.57
C LEU A 131 -5.84 -18.70 -3.21
N GLU A 132 -6.17 -19.64 -2.33
CA GLU A 132 -5.47 -19.80 -1.04
C GLU A 132 -4.01 -20.23 -1.24
N SER A 133 -3.73 -21.10 -2.22
CA SER A 133 -2.36 -21.47 -2.57
C SER A 133 -1.57 -20.28 -3.15
N GLU A 134 -2.18 -19.49 -4.01
CA GLU A 134 -1.57 -18.30 -4.60
C GLU A 134 -1.29 -17.22 -3.54
N ASP A 135 -2.24 -16.95 -2.62
CA ASP A 135 -2.05 -16.04 -1.48
C ASP A 135 -0.89 -16.49 -0.57
N HIS A 136 -0.81 -17.80 -0.27
CA HIS A 136 0.31 -18.34 0.48
C HIS A 136 1.66 -18.20 -0.24
N GLY A 137 1.68 -18.37 -1.57
CA GLY A 137 2.86 -18.16 -2.40
C GLY A 137 3.33 -16.71 -2.35
N LEU A 138 2.41 -15.77 -2.55
CA LEU A 138 2.69 -14.33 -2.53
C LEU A 138 3.16 -13.85 -1.15
N ARG A 139 2.55 -14.33 -0.06
CA ARG A 139 3.02 -13.99 1.30
C ARG A 139 4.44 -14.46 1.58
N ARG A 140 4.85 -15.62 1.06
CA ARG A 140 6.25 -16.06 1.18
C ARG A 140 7.19 -15.19 0.37
N GLN A 141 6.78 -14.77 -0.82
CA GLN A 141 7.59 -13.86 -1.66
C GLN A 141 7.71 -12.47 -1.01
N LEU A 142 6.65 -11.97 -0.38
CA LEU A 142 6.68 -10.73 0.39
C LEU A 142 7.69 -10.83 1.54
N ALA A 143 7.62 -11.89 2.34
CA ALA A 143 8.55 -12.10 3.45
C ALA A 143 10.02 -12.18 2.98
N ASP A 144 10.29 -12.90 1.87
CA ASP A 144 11.65 -12.98 1.31
C ASP A 144 12.13 -11.62 0.76
N ALA A 145 11.22 -10.80 0.23
CA ALA A 145 11.56 -9.44 -0.22
C ALA A 145 11.83 -8.49 0.96
N GLU A 146 11.03 -8.58 2.04
CA GLU A 146 11.22 -7.82 3.29
C GLU A 146 12.55 -8.16 3.95
N ASP A 147 12.90 -9.44 4.06
CA ASP A 147 14.19 -9.89 4.61
C ASP A 147 15.38 -9.33 3.80
N ARG A 148 15.26 -9.28 2.47
CA ARG A 148 16.29 -8.70 1.60
C ARG A 148 16.42 -7.19 1.76
N LEU A 149 15.30 -6.48 1.95
CA LEU A 149 15.30 -5.05 2.22
C LEU A 149 15.99 -4.75 3.56
N GLN A 150 15.62 -5.48 4.62
CA GLN A 150 16.23 -5.34 5.93
C GLN A 150 17.75 -5.58 5.87
N ALA A 151 18.19 -6.62 5.17
CA ALA A 151 19.61 -6.91 4.99
C ALA A 151 20.36 -5.81 4.20
N ALA A 152 19.69 -5.12 3.27
CA ALA A 152 20.27 -3.99 2.55
C ALA A 152 20.35 -2.73 3.43
N GLU A 153 19.31 -2.45 4.23
CA GLU A 153 19.30 -1.36 5.20
C GLU A 153 20.36 -1.53 6.29
N ASP A 154 20.54 -2.75 6.81
CA ASP A 154 21.57 -3.05 7.80
C ASP A 154 23.00 -2.83 7.23
N ARG A 155 23.22 -3.13 5.95
CA ARG A 155 24.50 -2.85 5.27
C ARG A 155 24.73 -1.37 5.07
N LEU A 156 23.69 -0.61 4.68
CA LEU A 156 23.77 0.84 4.54
C LEU A 156 24.11 1.48 5.89
N ARG A 157 23.46 1.02 6.97
CA ARG A 157 23.73 1.50 8.32
C ARG A 157 25.16 1.20 8.75
N ALA A 158 25.66 -0.01 8.51
CA ALA A 158 27.05 -0.38 8.80
C ALA A 158 28.06 0.47 7.99
N ALA A 159 27.75 0.82 6.74
CA ALA A 159 28.61 1.67 5.91
C ALA A 159 28.63 3.14 6.38
N ILE A 160 27.55 3.61 7.03
CA ILE A 160 27.50 4.92 7.68
C ILE A 160 28.32 4.89 8.98
N ASP A 161 28.14 3.88 9.83
CA ASP A 161 28.84 3.78 11.12
C ASP A 161 30.36 3.59 10.97
N ILE A 162 30.84 2.88 9.93
CA ILE A 162 32.29 2.72 9.66
C ILE A 162 32.98 4.06 9.32
N ASN A 163 32.25 5.06 8.80
CA ASN A 163 32.82 6.39 8.55
C ASN A 163 33.00 7.23 9.83
N ASP A 164 32.41 6.82 10.97
CA ASP A 164 32.51 7.55 12.23
C ASP A 164 33.69 7.06 13.12
N GLU A 165 34.31 5.90 12.83
CA GLU A 165 35.33 5.28 13.69
C GLU A 165 36.80 5.47 13.22
N ASP A 166 37.05 5.98 12.01
CA ASP A 166 38.42 6.10 11.45
C ASP A 166 39.02 7.54 11.45
N ASP A 167 38.35 8.54 12.03
CA ASP A 167 38.81 9.95 12.04
C ASP A 167 39.16 10.46 13.46
N ASP A 168 40.20 9.88 14.07
CA ASP A 168 40.68 10.23 15.42
C ASP A 168 41.58 11.49 15.47
N ASP A 169 41.56 12.37 14.45
CA ASP A 169 42.47 13.55 14.45
C ASP A 169 42.07 14.77 13.58
N SER A 170 40.78 15.03 13.30
CA SER A 170 40.40 16.26 12.56
C SER A 170 39.24 17.07 13.16
N ASP A 171 39.60 17.88 14.14
CA ASP A 171 38.77 18.82 14.91
C ASP A 171 38.26 20.06 14.11
N LEU A 172 38.04 19.98 12.78
CA LEU A 172 37.83 21.20 11.96
C LEU A 172 36.77 21.20 10.84
N THR A 173 35.98 20.14 10.61
CA THR A 173 34.82 20.24 9.69
C THR A 173 33.55 19.63 10.26
N ARG A 174 33.07 20.28 11.32
CA ARG A 174 31.72 20.15 11.86
C ARG A 174 30.70 20.69 10.85
N THR A 175 30.20 19.83 9.96
CA THR A 175 28.89 20.02 9.28
C THR A 175 27.84 19.02 9.76
N GLY A 176 28.14 18.18 10.74
CA GLY A 176 27.17 17.45 11.54
C GLY A 176 26.59 18.29 12.68
N HIS A 177 26.03 19.47 12.39
CA HIS A 177 25.09 20.04 13.35
C HIS A 177 23.78 19.26 13.17
N PRO A 178 23.34 18.44 14.14
CA PRO A 178 21.91 18.13 14.21
C PRO A 178 21.24 19.51 14.20
N LEU A 179 20.35 19.78 13.23
CA LEU A 179 19.53 20.98 13.32
C LEU A 179 19.00 21.00 14.75
N PRO A 180 19.29 22.03 15.55
CA PRO A 180 18.87 22.04 16.93
C PRO A 180 17.38 21.80 16.90
N ILE A 181 16.90 20.77 17.60
CA ILE A 181 15.50 20.31 17.54
C ILE A 181 14.52 21.50 17.68
N ALA A 182 14.94 22.57 18.37
CA ALA A 182 14.29 23.88 18.43
C ALA A 182 14.01 24.55 17.06
N GLU A 183 14.97 24.61 16.12
CA GLU A 183 14.79 25.21 14.79
C GLU A 183 13.85 24.37 13.92
N VAL A 184 13.94 23.04 13.99
CA VAL A 184 13.01 22.14 13.27
C VAL A 184 11.59 22.28 13.83
N THR A 185 11.46 22.46 15.15
CA THR A 185 10.17 22.70 15.82
C THR A 185 9.55 24.03 15.35
N GLU A 186 10.35 25.09 15.23
CA GLU A 186 9.90 26.39 14.72
C GLU A 186 9.44 26.29 13.26
N HIS A 187 10.19 25.59 12.40
CA HIS A 187 9.79 25.37 11.01
C HIS A 187 8.51 24.54 10.86
N VAL A 188 8.31 23.52 11.71
CA VAL A 188 7.07 22.73 11.76
C VAL A 188 5.90 23.62 12.18
N THR A 189 6.08 24.48 13.18
CA THR A 189 5.04 25.41 13.67
C THR A 189 4.64 26.43 12.61
N VAL A 190 5.63 27.05 11.93
CA VAL A 190 5.40 27.99 10.82
C VAL A 190 4.68 27.31 9.65
N LEU A 191 5.03 26.05 9.36
CA LEU A 191 4.39 25.28 8.30
C LEU A 191 2.93 24.96 8.64
N GLU A 192 2.63 24.58 9.89
CA GLU A 192 1.24 24.37 10.35
C GLU A 192 0.41 25.66 10.26
N GLU A 193 0.96 26.81 10.65
CA GLU A 193 0.29 28.10 10.53
C GLU A 193 0.02 28.47 9.06
N SER A 194 1.01 28.26 8.18
CA SER A 194 0.86 28.50 6.74
C SER A 194 -0.23 27.63 6.09
N ILE A 195 -0.35 26.37 6.52
CA ILE A 195 -1.37 25.44 6.05
C ILE A 195 -2.76 25.82 6.58
N ASN A 196 -2.85 26.25 7.84
CA ASN A 196 -4.10 26.76 8.40
C ASN A 196 -4.57 28.03 7.66
N SER A 197 -3.64 28.93 7.30
CA SER A 197 -3.94 30.11 6.48
C SER A 197 -4.37 29.74 5.07
N LEU A 198 -3.72 28.75 4.44
CA LEU A 198 -4.08 28.27 3.11
C LEU A 198 -5.49 27.64 3.12
N ARG A 199 -5.81 26.84 4.13
CA ARG A 199 -7.15 26.25 4.31
C ARG A 199 -8.23 27.32 4.49
N ALA A 200 -7.95 28.37 5.27
CA ALA A 200 -8.87 29.49 5.44
C ALA A 200 -9.14 30.20 4.10
N ASN A 201 -8.09 30.46 3.32
CA ASN A 201 -8.20 31.06 1.99
C ASN A 201 -8.95 30.16 1.00
N MET A 202 -8.72 28.84 1.06
CA MET A 202 -9.42 27.88 0.22
C MET A 202 -10.90 27.75 0.56
N ARG A 203 -11.25 27.83 1.85
CA ARG A 203 -12.65 27.86 2.29
C ARG A 203 -13.34 29.14 1.82
N ALA A 204 -12.67 30.29 1.93
CA ALA A 204 -13.17 31.55 1.41
C ALA A 204 -13.37 31.50 -0.12
N ALA A 205 -12.42 30.95 -0.87
CA ALA A 205 -12.53 30.75 -2.31
C ALA A 205 -13.66 29.78 -2.67
N SER A 206 -13.84 28.70 -1.90
CA SER A 206 -14.95 27.76 -2.08
C SER A 206 -16.30 28.43 -1.82
N ASP A 207 -16.43 29.20 -0.74
CA ASP A 207 -17.64 29.93 -0.39
C ASP A 207 -17.95 31.02 -1.44
N GLU A 208 -16.93 31.68 -1.99
CA GLU A 208 -17.07 32.65 -3.09
C GLU A 208 -17.56 31.97 -4.37
N THR A 209 -16.96 30.85 -4.77
CA THR A 209 -17.41 30.08 -5.95
C THR A 209 -18.82 29.49 -5.80
N ALA A 210 -19.25 29.21 -4.56
CA ALA A 210 -20.61 28.74 -4.27
C ALA A 210 -21.68 29.84 -4.41
N MET A 211 -21.27 31.12 -4.34
CA MET A 211 -22.13 32.29 -4.56
C MET A 211 -22.14 32.76 -6.03
N MET A 212 -21.28 32.19 -6.87
CA MET A 212 -21.22 32.50 -8.30
C MET A 212 -22.23 31.68 -9.11
N GLU A 213 -22.69 32.23 -10.23
CA GLU A 213 -23.58 31.52 -11.13
C GLU A 213 -22.86 30.28 -11.72
N PRO A 214 -23.50 29.10 -11.69
CA PRO A 214 -22.84 27.86 -12.10
C PRO A 214 -22.54 27.90 -13.60
N SER A 215 -21.26 28.10 -13.90
CA SER A 215 -20.68 27.99 -15.23
C SER A 215 -19.65 26.86 -15.25
N GLU A 216 -19.33 26.35 -16.44
CA GLU A 216 -18.33 25.29 -16.61
C GLU A 216 -16.96 25.67 -15.98
N SER A 217 -16.57 26.93 -16.08
CA SER A 217 -15.39 27.48 -15.43
C SER A 217 -15.50 27.45 -13.90
N VAL A 218 -16.65 27.84 -13.33
CA VAL A 218 -16.89 27.81 -11.87
C VAL A 218 -16.90 26.37 -11.34
N ASN A 219 -17.47 25.43 -12.09
CA ASN A 219 -17.46 24.00 -11.72
C ASN A 219 -16.05 23.41 -11.75
N THR A 220 -15.23 23.80 -12.73
CA THR A 220 -13.82 23.37 -12.82
C THR A 220 -13.01 23.91 -11.64
N ILE A 221 -13.19 25.20 -11.30
CA ILE A 221 -12.53 25.83 -10.17
C ILE A 221 -12.97 25.19 -8.85
N SER A 222 -14.27 24.96 -8.66
CA SER A 222 -14.82 24.30 -7.46
C SER A 222 -14.27 22.88 -7.27
N THR A 223 -14.10 22.12 -8.36
CA THR A 223 -13.48 20.79 -8.33
C THR A 223 -12.00 20.87 -7.97
N ALA A 224 -11.24 21.81 -8.54
CA ALA A 224 -9.83 22.01 -8.24
C ALA A 224 -9.61 22.47 -6.78
N VAL A 225 -10.48 23.34 -6.26
CA VAL A 225 -10.48 23.77 -4.85
C VAL A 225 -10.81 22.59 -3.91
N SER A 226 -11.75 21.72 -4.29
CA SER A 226 -12.05 20.52 -3.51
C SER A 226 -10.87 19.55 -3.45
N GLN A 227 -10.18 19.33 -4.58
CA GLN A 227 -8.98 18.48 -4.65
C GLN A 227 -7.81 19.06 -3.85
N ALA A 228 -7.55 20.36 -3.98
CA ALA A 228 -6.47 20.98 -3.22
C ALA A 228 -6.76 21.01 -1.70
N ALA A 229 -8.02 21.00 -1.27
CA ALA A 229 -8.38 20.88 0.14
C ALA A 229 -8.05 19.48 0.69
N GLU A 230 -8.23 18.44 -0.11
CA GLU A 230 -7.83 17.06 0.23
C GLU A 230 -6.30 16.95 0.38
N HIS A 231 -5.54 17.51 -0.57
CA HIS A 231 -4.07 17.54 -0.50
C HIS A 231 -3.55 18.28 0.73
N VAL A 232 -4.24 19.36 1.15
CA VAL A 232 -3.92 20.12 2.37
C VAL A 232 -4.12 19.27 3.63
N GLU A 233 -5.18 18.46 3.71
CA GLU A 233 -5.38 17.56 4.86
C GLU A 233 -4.33 16.45 4.91
N VAL A 234 -3.93 15.91 3.75
CA VAL A 234 -2.83 14.92 3.66
C VAL A 234 -1.50 15.53 4.12
N ALA A 235 -1.17 16.74 3.67
CA ALA A 235 0.04 17.45 4.09
C ALA A 235 0.05 17.70 5.60
N ARG A 236 -1.09 18.06 6.19
CA ARG A 236 -1.23 18.24 7.63
C ARG A 236 -1.05 16.93 8.42
N ALA A 237 -1.58 15.82 7.91
CA ALA A 237 -1.37 14.51 8.52
C ALA A 237 0.12 14.13 8.52
N ALA A 238 0.83 14.39 7.42
CA ALA A 238 2.27 14.17 7.31
C ALA A 238 3.08 15.05 8.27
N ILE A 239 2.69 16.32 8.45
CA ILE A 239 3.36 17.23 9.38
C ILE A 239 3.13 16.82 10.83
N ARG A 240 1.92 16.38 11.20
CA ARG A 240 1.69 15.82 12.54
C ARG A 240 2.50 14.56 12.80
N ALA A 241 2.62 13.68 11.79
CA ALA A 241 3.47 12.49 11.89
C ALA A 241 4.95 12.88 12.06
N LEU A 242 5.40 13.91 11.33
CA LEU A 242 6.74 14.47 11.48
C LEU A 242 6.95 15.06 12.87
N ALA A 243 6.03 15.91 13.36
CA ALA A 243 6.05 16.48 14.71
C ALA A 243 6.13 15.41 15.81
N ALA A 244 5.33 14.35 15.69
CA ALA A 244 5.35 13.21 16.60
C ALA A 244 6.69 12.46 16.56
N SER A 245 7.30 12.32 15.39
CA SER A 245 8.60 11.64 15.23
C SER A 245 9.79 12.43 15.83
N ILE A 246 9.68 13.77 15.91
CA ILE A 246 10.71 14.65 16.48
C ILE A 246 10.48 15.01 17.96
N GLY A 247 9.44 14.45 18.60
CA GLY A 247 9.13 14.69 20.01
C GLY A 247 8.49 16.05 20.30
N VAL A 248 7.92 16.69 19.29
CA VAL A 248 7.12 17.92 19.42
C VAL A 248 5.65 17.50 19.58
N THR A 249 5.21 17.35 20.82
CA THR A 249 3.80 17.10 21.18
C THR A 249 3.27 18.22 22.06
#